data_AF-A0A2K6D9V9-F1
#
_entry.id   AF-A0A2K6D9V9-F1
#
_cell.length_a   1.000
_cell.length_b   1.000
_cell.length_c   1.000
_cell.angle_alpha   90.00
_cell.angle_beta   90.00
_cell.angle_gamma   90.00
#
_symmetry.space_group_name_H-M   'P 1'
#
loop_
_entity.id
_entity.type
_entity.pdbx_description
1 polymer ?
#
loop_
_entity_poly.entity_id
_entity_poly.type
_entity_poly.pdbx_seq_one_letter_code
_entity_poly.pdbx_strand_id
1 'polypeptide(L)'
;MAVSPTTCFGPNAEMSILETNQYLRSELEKCKQNFQKFLTSKATAYSLANHLQKYKCEECEDLIKSVLEEELQFQFLQGSGKEVPLIHDPLIQAQAKELTHLQQKIQEGGGVCYLFTQHVKNTVKSFEGLLRNTGIAYYQRQRFCEQMVQGSQLTEVLVRKLATGDLATGSEDP
;
A
#
# COMPACT_ATOMS: atom_id res chain seq x y z
N MET A 1 5.24 -70.92 -18.79
CA MET A 1 5.18 -70.25 -17.49
C MET A 1 5.28 -68.75 -17.74
N ALA A 2 4.19 -68.02 -17.56
CA ALA A 2 4.14 -66.57 -17.76
C ALA A 2 4.38 -65.87 -16.42
N VAL A 3 5.35 -64.96 -16.37
CA VAL A 3 5.65 -64.13 -15.20
C VAL A 3 5.05 -62.75 -15.48
N SER A 4 4.00 -62.40 -14.73
CA SER A 4 3.40 -61.07 -14.77
C SER A 4 4.34 -60.04 -14.12
N PRO A 5 4.44 -58.81 -14.64
CA PRO A 5 5.17 -57.75 -13.95
C PRO A 5 4.35 -57.25 -12.77
N THR A 6 4.88 -57.47 -11.56
CA THR A 6 4.31 -56.95 -10.31
C THR A 6 4.46 -55.43 -10.30
N THR A 7 3.32 -54.74 -10.24
CA THR A 7 3.20 -53.31 -10.04
C THR A 7 3.73 -52.94 -8.65
N CYS A 8 4.86 -52.21 -8.61
CA CYS A 8 5.34 -51.53 -7.41
C CYS A 8 4.60 -50.20 -7.22
N PHE A 9 3.35 -50.24 -6.75
CA PHE A 9 2.70 -49.07 -6.15
C PHE A 9 2.40 -49.40 -4.69
N GLY A 10 3.13 -48.73 -3.79
CA GLY A 10 2.90 -48.82 -2.35
C GLY A 10 1.54 -48.21 -1.95
N PRO A 11 0.95 -48.60 -0.81
CA PRO A 11 -0.36 -48.14 -0.41
C PRO A 11 -0.25 -46.74 0.23
N ASN A 12 -1.11 -45.81 -0.24
CA ASN A 12 -1.24 -44.37 0.07
C ASN A 12 -0.51 -43.46 -0.94
N ALA A 13 -1.16 -42.68 -1.81
CA ALA A 13 -2.57 -42.41 -2.04
C ALA A 13 -2.66 -41.93 -3.49
N GLU A 14 -3.61 -42.44 -4.27
CA GLU A 14 -4.09 -41.69 -5.42
C GLU A 14 -4.65 -40.38 -4.85
N MET A 15 -3.84 -39.32 -4.84
CA MET A 15 -4.34 -38.01 -4.49
C MET A 15 -5.49 -37.72 -5.44
N SER A 16 -6.64 -37.34 -4.88
CA SER A 16 -7.73 -36.87 -5.72
C SER A 16 -7.21 -35.75 -6.62
N ILE A 17 -7.77 -35.61 -7.82
CA ILE A 17 -7.45 -34.50 -8.73
C ILE A 17 -7.52 -33.16 -7.97
N LEU A 18 -8.43 -33.05 -6.99
CA LEU A 18 -8.53 -31.88 -6.11
C LEU A 18 -7.29 -31.68 -5.23
N GLU A 19 -6.81 -32.74 -4.56
CA GLU A 19 -5.63 -32.69 -3.68
C GLU A 19 -4.36 -32.37 -4.46
N THR A 20 -4.22 -32.96 -5.66
CA THR A 20 -3.11 -32.67 -6.58
C THR A 20 -3.11 -31.20 -6.99
N ASN A 21 -4.27 -30.64 -7.34
CA ASN A 21 -4.39 -29.23 -7.70
C ASN A 21 -4.08 -28.29 -6.53
N GLN A 22 -4.47 -28.66 -5.30
CA GLN A 22 -4.15 -27.88 -4.10
C GLN A 22 -2.65 -27.88 -3.81
N TYR A 23 -2.00 -29.05 -3.92
CA TYR A 23 -0.55 -29.19 -3.78
C TYR A 23 0.21 -28.35 -4.81
N LEU A 24 -0.16 -28.43 -6.09
CA LEU A 24 0.49 -27.66 -7.16
C LEU A 24 0.37 -26.15 -6.95
N ARG A 25 -0.78 -25.66 -6.46
CA ARG A 25 -0.95 -24.24 -6.10
C ARG A 25 -0.03 -23.83 -4.96
N SER A 26 0.10 -24.67 -3.93
CA SER A 26 1.00 -24.41 -2.81
C SER A 26 2.47 -24.36 -3.27
N GLU A 27 2.89 -25.30 -4.11
CA GLU A 27 4.26 -25.32 -4.63
C GLU A 27 4.52 -24.15 -5.60
N LEU A 28 3.53 -23.73 -6.38
CA LEU A 28 3.64 -22.52 -7.22
C LEU A 28 3.86 -21.26 -6.38
N GLU A 29 3.06 -21.07 -5.32
CA GLU A 29 3.23 -19.91 -4.42
C GLU A 29 4.59 -19.92 -3.70
N LYS A 30 5.02 -21.09 -3.25
CA LYS A 30 6.35 -21.28 -2.65
C LYS A 30 7.46 -20.99 -3.66
N CYS A 31 7.32 -21.43 -4.91
CA CYS A 31 8.25 -21.13 -5.99
C CYS A 31 8.31 -19.62 -6.26
N LYS A 32 7.14 -18.95 -6.34
CA LYS A 32 7.04 -17.49 -6.50
C LYS A 32 7.76 -16.75 -5.37
N GLN A 33 7.53 -17.15 -4.12
CA GLN A 33 8.18 -16.53 -2.96
C GLN A 33 9.70 -16.75 -2.96
N ASN A 34 10.16 -17.96 -3.29
CA ASN A 34 11.58 -18.27 -3.38
C ASN A 34 12.27 -17.47 -4.49
N PHE A 35 11.61 -17.32 -5.63
CA PHE A 35 12.11 -16.50 -6.73
C PHE A 35 12.22 -15.02 -6.33
N GLN A 36 11.23 -14.46 -5.63
CA GLN A 36 11.32 -13.11 -5.08
C GLN A 36 12.48 -12.96 -4.10
N LYS A 37 12.66 -13.91 -3.17
CA LYS A 37 13.81 -13.90 -2.24
C LYS A 37 15.16 -13.95 -2.98
N PHE A 38 15.25 -14.77 -4.03
CA PHE A 38 16.44 -14.85 -4.87
C PHE A 38 16.76 -13.50 -5.54
N LEU A 39 15.77 -12.84 -6.13
CA LEU A 39 15.95 -11.52 -6.75
C LEU A 39 16.41 -10.47 -5.73
N THR A 40 15.80 -10.42 -4.54
CA THR A 40 16.21 -9.51 -3.46
C THR A 40 17.64 -9.79 -3.00
N SER A 41 18.00 -11.06 -2.82
CA SER A 41 19.36 -11.45 -2.45
C SER A 41 20.37 -11.02 -3.51
N LYS A 42 20.03 -11.20 -4.79
CA LYS A 42 20.88 -10.81 -5.92
C LYS A 42 21.10 -9.30 -5.98
N ALA A 43 20.03 -8.50 -5.88
CA ALA A 43 20.12 -7.04 -5.85
C ALA A 43 20.96 -6.52 -4.67
N THR A 44 20.85 -7.19 -3.52
CA THR A 44 21.65 -6.86 -2.31
C THR A 44 23.12 -7.17 -2.54
N ALA A 45 23.45 -8.35 -3.10
CA ALA A 45 24.81 -8.74 -3.42
C ALA A 45 25.45 -7.77 -4.43
N TYR A 46 24.70 -7.36 -5.47
CA TYR A 46 25.15 -6.39 -6.46
C TYR A 46 25.43 -5.01 -5.83
N SER A 47 24.51 -4.49 -5.01
CA SER A 47 24.69 -3.21 -4.33
C SER A 47 25.89 -3.23 -3.39
N LEU A 48 26.09 -4.33 -2.68
CA LEU A 48 27.25 -4.53 -1.81
C LEU A 48 28.55 -4.61 -2.61
N ALA A 49 28.57 -5.35 -3.72
CA ALA A 49 29.72 -5.45 -4.62
C ALA A 49 30.12 -4.07 -5.18
N ASN A 50 29.15 -3.26 -5.62
CA ASN A 50 29.38 -1.87 -6.04
C ASN A 50 29.95 -1.00 -4.92
N HIS A 51 29.40 -1.12 -3.72
CA HIS A 51 29.90 -0.38 -2.57
C HIS A 51 31.35 -0.78 -2.25
N LEU A 52 31.67 -2.08 -2.27
CA LEU A 52 33.03 -2.59 -2.04
C LEU A 52 34.01 -2.22 -3.16
N GLN A 53 33.56 -2.16 -4.41
CA GLN A 53 34.36 -1.70 -5.54
C GLN A 53 34.86 -0.27 -5.34
N LYS A 54 34.03 0.61 -4.73
CA LYS A 54 34.41 1.99 -4.39
C LYS A 54 35.62 2.06 -3.46
N TYR A 55 35.77 1.10 -2.55
CA TYR A 55 36.87 1.06 -1.59
C TYR A 55 38.07 0.22 -2.06
N LYS A 56 38.07 -0.27 -3.31
CA LYS A 56 39.16 -1.06 -3.91
C LYS A 56 39.59 -2.24 -3.02
N CYS A 57 38.62 -3.03 -2.58
CA CYS A 57 38.90 -4.24 -1.80
C CYS A 57 39.67 -5.26 -2.64
N GLU A 58 40.98 -5.42 -2.38
CA GLU A 58 41.87 -6.34 -3.12
C GLU A 58 41.52 -7.82 -2.85
N GLU A 59 41.10 -8.17 -1.62
CA GLU A 59 40.81 -9.55 -1.23
C GLU A 59 39.56 -10.15 -1.90
N CYS A 60 38.66 -9.30 -2.41
CA CYS A 60 37.37 -9.70 -2.99
C CYS A 60 37.23 -9.27 -4.46
N GLU A 61 38.31 -8.87 -5.13
CA GLU A 61 38.26 -8.31 -6.48
C GLU A 61 37.62 -9.28 -7.50
N ASP A 62 38.05 -10.54 -7.49
CA ASP A 62 37.51 -11.58 -8.38
C ASP A 62 36.01 -11.85 -8.13
N LEU A 63 35.58 -11.82 -6.85
CA LEU A 63 34.19 -12.02 -6.47
C LEU A 63 33.32 -10.83 -6.88
N ILE A 64 33.79 -9.60 -6.65
CA ILE A 64 33.11 -8.36 -7.07
C ILE A 64 32.94 -8.38 -8.58
N LYS A 65 34.01 -8.69 -9.33
CA LYS A 65 33.95 -8.78 -10.79
C LYS A 65 32.95 -9.83 -11.27
N SER A 66 32.97 -11.02 -10.68
CA SER A 66 32.03 -12.10 -11.02
C SER A 66 30.57 -11.71 -10.80
N VAL A 67 30.24 -11.11 -9.63
CA VAL A 67 28.87 -10.65 -9.32
C VAL A 67 28.41 -9.56 -10.27
N LEU A 68 29.28 -8.63 -10.65
CA LEU A 68 28.95 -7.56 -11.60
C LEU A 68 28.78 -8.08 -13.04
N GLU A 69 29.60 -9.04 -13.46
CA GLU A 69 29.50 -9.66 -14.79
C GLU A 69 28.25 -10.55 -14.92
N GLU A 70 27.89 -11.29 -13.87
CA GLU A 70 26.67 -12.11 -13.83
C GLU A 70 25.39 -11.24 -13.90
N GLU A 71 25.41 -10.04 -13.31
CA GLU A 71 24.30 -9.08 -13.41
C GLU A 71 24.15 -8.53 -14.84
N LEU A 72 25.27 -8.17 -15.48
CA LEU A 72 25.29 -7.74 -16.88
C LEU A 72 24.74 -8.81 -17.82
N GLN A 73 25.09 -10.08 -17.59
CA GLN A 73 24.55 -11.20 -18.35
C GLN A 73 23.07 -11.43 -18.07
N PHE A 74 22.62 -11.27 -16.83
CA PHE A 74 21.21 -11.38 -16.48
C PHE A 74 20.35 -10.26 -17.10
N GLN A 75 20.86 -9.03 -17.15
CA GLN A 75 20.23 -7.91 -17.85
C GLN A 75 20.24 -8.10 -19.38
N PHE A 76 21.32 -8.66 -19.93
CA PHE A 76 21.43 -8.97 -21.36
C PHE A 76 20.48 -10.09 -21.79
N LEU A 77 20.34 -11.14 -20.97
CA LEU A 77 19.37 -12.22 -21.16
C LEU A 77 17.91 -11.74 -21.00
N GLN A 78 17.68 -10.66 -20.25
CA GLN A 78 16.38 -9.97 -20.21
C GLN A 78 16.08 -9.08 -21.43
N GLY A 79 17.02 -8.95 -22.37
CA GLY A 79 16.77 -8.42 -23.71
C GLY A 79 16.58 -6.90 -23.76
N SER A 80 17.63 -6.19 -24.16
CA SER A 80 17.61 -4.82 -24.72
C SER A 80 16.96 -3.71 -23.88
N GLY A 81 17.79 -2.87 -23.25
CA GLY A 81 17.77 -1.41 -23.43
C GLY A 81 16.44 -0.64 -23.35
N LYS A 82 15.44 -1.17 -22.67
CA LYS A 82 14.24 -0.51 -22.18
C LYS A 82 14.14 -0.95 -20.74
N GLU A 83 13.78 -0.02 -19.86
CA GLU A 83 13.45 -0.27 -18.46
C GLU A 83 12.90 -1.69 -18.31
N VAL A 84 13.53 -2.46 -17.41
CA VAL A 84 12.93 -3.65 -16.82
C VAL A 84 11.44 -3.34 -16.71
N PRO A 85 10.55 -4.03 -17.45
CA PRO A 85 9.13 -3.79 -17.32
C PRO A 85 8.84 -4.04 -15.86
N LEU A 86 8.66 -2.95 -15.12
CA LEU A 86 8.31 -2.94 -13.73
C LEU A 86 7.11 -3.88 -13.68
N ILE A 87 7.34 -5.09 -13.18
CA ILE A 87 6.29 -6.09 -13.00
C ILE A 87 5.49 -5.51 -11.85
N HIS A 88 4.66 -4.51 -12.17
CA HIS A 88 3.60 -4.04 -11.34
C HIS A 88 2.74 -5.27 -11.15
N ASP A 89 2.93 -5.94 -10.01
CA ASP A 89 2.06 -7.01 -9.58
C ASP A 89 0.63 -6.47 -9.78
N PRO A 90 -0.23 -7.14 -10.58
CA PRO A 90 -1.59 -6.68 -10.84
C PRO A 90 -2.35 -6.37 -9.54
N LEU A 91 -1.96 -7.01 -8.43
CA LEU A 91 -2.42 -6.71 -7.08
C LEU A 91 -1.98 -5.33 -6.57
N ILE A 92 -0.70 -4.98 -6.74
CA ILE A 92 -0.16 -3.65 -6.39
C ILE A 92 -0.84 -2.56 -7.23
N GLN A 93 -1.06 -2.82 -8.52
CA GLN A 93 -1.77 -1.87 -9.39
C GLN A 93 -3.25 -1.72 -9.01
N ALA A 94 -3.93 -2.82 -8.66
CA ALA A 94 -5.30 -2.77 -8.16
C ALA A 94 -5.38 -1.99 -6.84
N GLN A 95 -4.45 -2.23 -5.91
CA GLN A 95 -4.37 -1.53 -4.63
C GLN A 95 -4.08 -0.03 -4.81
N ALA A 96 -3.19 0.34 -5.73
CA ALA A 96 -2.93 1.75 -6.06
C ALA A 96 -4.20 2.44 -6.60
N LYS A 97 -4.94 1.78 -7.51
CA LYS A 97 -6.20 2.31 -8.04
C LYS A 97 -7.28 2.48 -6.96
N GLU A 98 -7.43 1.50 -6.07
CA GLU A 98 -8.37 1.61 -4.94
C GLU A 98 -7.98 2.73 -3.98
N LEU A 99 -6.68 2.88 -3.68
CA LEU A 99 -6.17 3.96 -2.84
C LEU A 99 -6.49 5.32 -3.44
N THR A 100 -6.23 5.52 -4.74
CA THR A 100 -6.55 6.76 -5.45
C THR A 100 -8.05 7.04 -5.43
N HIS A 101 -8.89 6.02 -5.65
CA HIS A 101 -10.34 6.18 -5.58
C HIS A 101 -10.81 6.56 -4.17
N LEU A 102 -10.21 5.98 -3.12
CA LEU A 102 -10.52 6.34 -1.72
C LEU A 102 -10.08 7.78 -1.39
N GLN A 103 -8.89 8.20 -1.83
CA GLN A 103 -8.41 9.57 -1.67
C GLN A 103 -9.35 10.57 -2.36
N GLN A 104 -9.79 10.27 -3.57
CA GLN A 104 -10.77 11.08 -4.29
C GLN A 104 -12.09 11.18 -3.50
N LYS A 105 -12.61 10.08 -2.95
CA LYS A 105 -13.83 10.12 -2.11
C LYS A 105 -13.67 10.94 -0.83
N ILE A 106 -12.48 10.92 -0.22
CA ILE A 106 -12.15 11.75 0.94
C ILE A 106 -12.14 13.23 0.54
N GLN A 107 -11.56 13.56 -0.62
CA GLN A 107 -11.50 14.91 -1.17
C GLN A 107 -12.90 15.45 -1.54
N GLU A 108 -13.71 14.65 -2.23
CA GLU A 108 -15.11 14.97 -2.55
C GLU A 108 -15.95 15.21 -1.29
N GLY A 109 -15.73 14.39 -0.24
CA GLY A 109 -16.35 14.56 1.07
C GLY A 109 -15.90 15.84 1.79
N GLY A 110 -14.69 16.34 1.51
CA GLY A 110 -14.15 17.58 2.06
C GLY A 110 -14.98 18.81 1.70
N GLY A 111 -15.39 18.94 0.44
CA GLY A 111 -16.24 20.05 -0.02
C GLY A 111 -17.62 20.06 0.66
N VAL A 112 -18.25 18.89 0.80
CA VAL A 112 -19.54 18.73 1.48
C VAL A 112 -19.41 19.06 2.97
N CYS A 113 -18.34 18.61 3.63
CA CYS A 113 -18.07 18.95 5.03
C CYS A 113 -17.84 20.45 5.24
N TYR A 114 -17.13 21.12 4.33
CA TYR A 114 -16.93 22.56 4.39
C TYR A 114 -18.25 23.33 4.29
N LEU A 115 -19.10 22.98 3.31
CA LEU A 115 -20.42 23.58 3.14
C LEU A 115 -21.32 23.33 4.36
N PHE A 116 -21.32 22.11 4.89
CA PHE A 116 -22.07 21.76 6.10
C PHE A 116 -21.58 22.57 7.32
N THR A 117 -20.27 22.69 7.51
CA THR A 117 -19.67 23.50 8.58
C THR A 117 -20.11 24.95 8.49
N GLN A 118 -20.08 25.53 7.28
CA GLN A 118 -20.50 26.90 7.05
C GLN A 118 -21.99 27.08 7.32
N HIS A 119 -22.82 26.12 6.91
CA HIS A 119 -24.26 26.12 7.17
C HIS A 119 -24.56 26.07 8.67
N VAL A 120 -23.89 25.18 9.42
CA VAL A 120 -24.01 25.10 10.88
C VAL A 120 -23.62 26.44 11.50
N LYS A 121 -22.45 26.99 11.18
CA LYS A 121 -22.01 28.30 11.69
C LYS A 121 -23.02 29.43 11.43
N ASN A 122 -23.60 29.48 10.23
CA ASN A 122 -24.60 30.48 9.89
C ASN A 122 -25.91 30.27 10.66
N THR A 123 -26.36 29.01 10.79
CA THR A 123 -27.57 28.66 11.56
C THR A 123 -27.40 29.05 13.02
N VAL A 124 -26.24 28.74 13.61
CA VAL A 124 -25.87 29.11 14.98
C VAL A 124 -25.95 30.62 15.18
N LYS A 125 -25.35 31.41 14.29
CA LYS A 125 -25.38 32.88 14.36
C LYS A 125 -26.80 33.45 14.26
N SER A 126 -27.60 32.93 13.33
CA SER A 126 -29.00 33.35 13.17
C SER A 126 -29.84 33.03 14.41
N PHE A 127 -29.64 31.84 14.99
CA PHE A 127 -30.31 31.45 16.23
C PHE A 127 -29.86 32.29 17.42
N GLU A 128 -28.57 32.59 17.56
CA GLU A 128 -28.06 33.48 18.60
C GLU A 128 -28.71 34.88 18.52
N GLY A 129 -28.83 35.43 17.31
CA GLY A 129 -29.55 36.70 17.07
C GLY A 129 -31.03 36.63 17.46
N LEU A 130 -31.72 35.55 17.10
CA LEU A 130 -33.12 35.30 17.50
C LEU A 130 -33.27 35.18 19.02
N LEU A 131 -32.40 34.40 19.66
CA LEU A 131 -32.40 34.20 21.11
C LEU A 131 -32.16 35.52 21.83
N ARG A 132 -31.23 36.35 21.35
CA ARG A 132 -30.95 37.69 21.91
C ARG A 132 -32.19 38.59 21.92
N ASN A 133 -33.04 38.45 20.90
CA ASN A 133 -34.27 39.22 20.73
C ASN A 133 -35.50 38.58 21.39
N THR A 134 -35.39 37.36 21.92
CA THR A 134 -36.46 36.68 22.65
C THR A 134 -36.20 36.70 24.15
N GLY A 135 -37.26 36.82 24.95
CA GLY A 135 -37.22 36.84 26.42
C GLY A 135 -36.86 35.50 27.08
N ILE A 136 -36.06 34.67 26.40
CA ILE A 136 -35.59 33.38 26.91
C ILE A 136 -34.55 33.62 28.01
N ALA A 137 -34.66 32.85 29.09
CA ALA A 137 -33.78 32.97 30.25
C ALA A 137 -32.30 32.86 29.84
N TYR A 138 -31.48 33.77 30.36
CA TYR A 138 -30.07 33.92 30.02
C TYR A 138 -29.28 32.59 30.05
N TYR A 139 -29.49 31.78 31.09
CA TYR A 139 -28.81 30.50 31.27
C TYR A 139 -29.14 29.46 30.18
N GLN A 140 -30.40 29.41 29.72
CA GLN A 140 -30.80 28.49 28.65
C GLN A 140 -30.18 28.92 27.33
N ARG A 141 -30.22 30.23 27.01
CA ARG A 141 -29.55 30.81 25.83
C ARG A 141 -28.06 30.48 25.82
N GLN A 142 -27.39 30.65 26.96
CA GLN A 142 -25.96 30.39 27.09
C GLN A 142 -25.62 28.91 26.87
N ARG A 143 -26.35 27.98 27.53
CA ARG A 143 -26.18 26.53 27.33
C ARG A 143 -26.34 26.11 25.87
N PHE A 144 -27.32 26.69 25.16
CA PHE A 144 -27.50 26.42 23.74
C PHE A 144 -26.36 26.96 22.88
N CYS A 145 -25.87 28.17 23.16
CA CYS A 145 -24.73 28.74 22.44
C CYS A 145 -23.47 27.88 22.63
N GLU A 146 -23.22 27.39 23.84
CA GLU A 146 -22.10 26.49 24.14
C GLU A 146 -22.19 25.18 23.35
N GLN A 147 -23.37 24.54 23.28
CA GLN A 147 -23.59 23.33 22.48
C GLN A 147 -23.36 23.58 20.98
N MET A 148 -23.79 24.74 20.48
CA MET A 148 -23.61 25.12 19.10
C MET A 148 -22.14 25.36 18.72
N VAL A 149 -21.38 26.00 19.62
CA VAL A 149 -19.92 26.16 19.45
C VAL A 149 -19.21 24.81 19.44
N GLN A 150 -19.59 23.88 20.33
CA GLN A 150 -19.06 22.51 20.33
C GLN A 150 -19.36 21.79 19.01
N GLY A 151 -20.58 21.90 18.49
CA GLY A 151 -20.96 21.34 17.19
C GLY A 151 -20.10 21.88 16.03
N SER A 152 -19.79 23.19 16.05
CA SER A 152 -18.90 23.83 15.08
C SER A 152 -17.45 23.34 15.18
N GLN A 153 -16.94 23.12 16.40
CA GLN A 153 -15.58 22.61 16.60
C GLN A 153 -15.44 21.16 16.12
N LEU A 154 -16.46 20.32 16.33
CA LEU A 154 -16.48 18.95 15.82
C LEU A 154 -16.45 18.91 14.28
N THR A 155 -17.12 19.85 13.63
CA THR A 155 -17.08 19.98 12.16
C THR A 155 -15.70 20.42 11.66
N GLU A 156 -15.03 21.34 12.37
CA GLU A 156 -13.64 21.72 12.06
C GLU A 156 -12.65 20.56 12.24
N VAL A 157 -12.85 19.70 13.24
CA VAL A 157 -12.07 18.46 13.41
C VAL A 157 -12.28 17.51 12.23
N LEU A 158 -13.53 17.35 11.76
CA LEU A 158 -13.84 16.53 10.59
C LEU A 158 -13.15 17.07 9.34
N VAL A 159 -13.21 18.37 9.09
CA VAL A 159 -12.52 19.02 7.96
C VAL A 159 -11.02 18.77 8.01
N ARG A 160 -10.36 18.94 9.17
CA ARG A 160 -8.92 18.67 9.32
C ARG A 160 -8.56 17.20 9.09
N LYS A 161 -9.38 16.27 9.58
CA LYS A 161 -9.17 14.83 9.38
C LYS A 161 -9.26 14.45 7.89
N LEU A 162 -10.16 15.09 7.15
CA LEU A 162 -10.29 14.88 5.70
C LEU A 162 -9.13 15.54 4.93
N ALA A 163 -8.68 16.72 5.34
CA ALA A 163 -7.57 17.44 4.69
C ALA A 163 -6.18 16.79 4.92
N THR A 164 -5.99 16.05 6.02
CA THR A 164 -4.71 15.38 6.30
C THR A 164 -4.46 14.19 5.36
N GLY A 165 -5.50 13.70 4.68
CA GLY A 165 -5.37 12.72 3.58
C GLY A 165 -4.60 13.27 2.36
N ASP A 166 -4.56 14.59 2.19
CA ASP A 166 -3.89 15.27 1.05
C ASP A 166 -2.42 15.65 1.34
N LEU A 167 -1.97 15.63 2.61
CA LEU A 167 -0.64 16.10 3.03
C LEU A 167 0.43 15.00 3.17
N ALA A 168 0.07 13.72 3.05
CA ALA A 168 1.04 12.62 3.09
C ALA A 168 1.83 12.44 1.77
N THR A 169 1.56 13.27 0.76
CA THR A 169 2.25 13.28 -0.53
C THR A 169 2.86 14.66 -0.77
N GLY A 170 4.02 14.93 -0.18
CA GLY A 170 4.78 16.15 -0.49
C GLY A 170 5.51 16.76 0.69
N SER A 171 6.57 16.10 1.14
CA SER A 171 7.70 16.82 1.73
C SER A 171 8.98 16.00 1.53
N GLU A 172 9.41 15.89 0.28
CA GLU A 172 10.83 15.92 -0.05
C GLU A 172 11.14 17.35 -0.47
N ASP A 173 12.11 17.97 0.22
CA ASP A 173 13.18 18.80 -0.34
C ASP A 173 13.72 19.78 0.72
N PRO A 174 14.98 20.25 0.61
CA PRO A 174 16.17 19.66 0.00
C PRO A 174 17.32 19.42 1.00
#